data_AF-A0A3B3QLY9-F1
#
_entry.id   AF-A0A3B3QLY9-F1
#
_cell.length_a   1.000
_cell.length_b   1.000
_cell.length_c   1.000
_cell.angle_alpha   90.00
_cell.angle_beta   90.00
_cell.angle_gamma   90.00
#
_symmetry.space_group_name_H-M   'P 1'
#
loop_
_entity.id
_entity.type
_entity.pdbx_description
1 polymer ?
#
loop_
_entity_poly.entity_id
_entity_poly.type
_entity_poly.pdbx_seq_one_letter_code
_entity_poly.pdbx_strand_id
1 'polypeptide(L)'
;MSPLLPLRALLYGGMKESQPQAEVPLGDTRAEAFSMLLQYLYTGRASLSSAREETLLDFLGLAHRYGLQPLEDSVSEFLRTVLHTHNVCLVFDVASLYCLDTLSAACCAYMDRHAPEVLVSDGFLALSKTALLTVVRRDSFAATEKDIFLALSRWCRHNGESTAQEVMSAVRLPLMSLTEMLNVVRPSGLVTPDDLLDAIKMRSESRDMDLNYRGMLIPEENIATMKHGAQVVKGELKSALLDGDTQNYDLDHGFSRHPIEDEGRAGIQVKLGQASIINHIRILLWDRDSRSYSYYIEVSMDELDWVRVVDHSKFLCRSWQNLYFPARVCRYVRIVGTHNTVNKVFHLVAFECMFTHRPFTLEKGLLVASENVATVTACASVIEGVSRSRNALLNGDTRNYDWDSGYTCHQLGSGAIVIQLAQPYVISSLRLLLWDCDERSYSYYIELSTNQQQWLRVVDRTKVACRSWQTLTFEKQPACFIRIVGTHNTANEVFHCVHFECPAQLDVEVKEGSPGLGTPDPSSSPQLSQQPRPPRPSRTQNLAPLHSMSPQPSPSSSSSSSQSNH
;
A
#
# COMPACT_ATOMS: atom_id res chain seq x y z
N MET A 1 -30.96 14.25 -11.46
CA MET A 1 -32.23 14.78 -10.91
C MET A 1 -32.36 16.24 -11.31
N SER A 2 -33.56 16.73 -11.67
CA SER A 2 -33.74 18.14 -11.99
C SER A 2 -33.54 18.98 -10.72
N PRO A 3 -32.60 19.94 -10.69
CA PRO A 3 -32.46 20.84 -9.55
C PRO A 3 -33.79 21.59 -9.34
N LEU A 4 -34.15 21.85 -8.08
CA LEU A 4 -35.36 22.59 -7.66
C LEU A 4 -36.70 21.84 -7.72
N LEU A 5 -36.70 20.50 -7.87
CA LEU A 5 -37.89 19.68 -7.72
C LEU A 5 -38.72 19.99 -6.44
N PRO A 6 -38.10 20.21 -5.26
CA PRO A 6 -38.84 20.56 -4.05
C PRO A 6 -39.58 21.89 -4.16
N LEU A 7 -38.93 22.95 -4.68
CA LEU A 7 -39.56 24.25 -4.85
C LEU A 7 -40.63 24.23 -5.94
N ARG A 8 -40.41 23.46 -7.02
CA ARG A 8 -41.41 23.26 -8.07
C ARG A 8 -42.66 22.56 -7.52
N ALA A 9 -42.49 21.52 -6.69
CA ALA A 9 -43.59 20.82 -6.05
C ALA A 9 -44.33 21.72 -5.05
N LEU A 10 -43.60 22.50 -4.25
CA LEU A 10 -44.18 23.40 -3.24
C LEU A 10 -45.01 24.52 -3.89
N LEU A 11 -44.46 25.18 -4.90
CA LEU A 11 -45.06 26.39 -5.47
C LEU A 11 -46.01 26.12 -6.65
N TYR A 12 -45.84 24.99 -7.34
CA TYR A 12 -46.63 24.67 -8.54
C TYR A 12 -47.29 23.28 -8.50
N GLY A 13 -47.18 22.55 -7.39
CA GLY A 13 -47.74 21.20 -7.22
C GLY A 13 -49.11 21.13 -6.53
N GLY A 14 -49.80 22.27 -6.35
CA GLY A 14 -51.14 22.31 -5.74
C GLY A 14 -51.16 22.22 -4.21
N MET A 15 -50.03 22.51 -3.54
CA MET A 15 -49.96 22.60 -2.07
C MET A 15 -50.56 23.93 -1.58
N LYS A 16 -50.73 24.13 -0.26
CA LYS A 16 -51.28 25.39 0.28
C LYS A 16 -50.40 26.59 -0.09
N GLU A 17 -49.12 26.33 -0.25
CA GLU A 17 -48.05 27.24 -0.61
C GLU A 17 -48.09 27.69 -2.07
N SER A 18 -48.88 27.04 -2.93
CA SER A 18 -49.08 27.48 -4.33
C SER A 18 -50.06 28.65 -4.46
N GLN A 19 -50.67 29.11 -3.36
CA GLN A 19 -51.58 30.25 -3.38
C GLN A 19 -50.79 31.57 -3.52
N PRO A 20 -51.25 32.55 -4.31
CA PRO A 20 -50.50 33.80 -4.56
C PRO A 20 -50.19 34.65 -3.32
N GLN A 21 -50.90 34.45 -2.20
CA GLN A 21 -50.68 35.15 -0.93
C GLN A 21 -50.09 34.23 0.16
N ALA A 22 -49.65 33.03 -0.19
CA ALA A 22 -49.04 32.13 0.77
C ALA A 22 -47.63 32.61 1.13
N GLU A 23 -47.40 32.80 2.43
CA GLU A 23 -46.06 33.02 2.98
C GLU A 23 -45.48 31.68 3.43
N VAL A 24 -44.22 31.40 3.06
CA VAL A 24 -43.50 30.19 3.48
C VAL A 24 -42.50 30.59 4.57
N PRO A 25 -42.83 30.42 5.86
CA PRO A 25 -41.92 30.77 6.94
C PRO A 25 -40.75 29.78 7.01
N LEU A 26 -39.53 30.29 6.98
CA LEU A 26 -38.30 29.51 7.19
C LEU A 26 -37.80 29.74 8.61
N GLY A 27 -38.33 28.99 9.58
CA GLY A 27 -38.04 29.18 11.00
C GLY A 27 -36.63 28.76 11.42
N ASP A 28 -36.08 27.71 10.78
CA ASP A 28 -34.82 27.07 11.19
C ASP A 28 -33.64 27.45 10.29
N THR A 29 -33.66 28.65 9.72
CA THR A 29 -32.66 29.06 8.72
C THR A 29 -32.30 30.53 8.88
N ARG A 30 -31.02 30.83 8.98
CA ARG A 30 -30.56 32.23 8.99
C ARG A 30 -30.83 32.91 7.65
N ALA A 31 -31.29 34.16 7.73
CA ALA A 31 -31.57 34.99 6.57
C ALA A 31 -30.34 35.13 5.65
N GLU A 32 -29.13 35.17 6.21
CA GLU A 32 -27.89 35.25 5.44
C GLU A 32 -27.67 34.01 4.57
N ALA A 33 -27.79 32.81 5.14
CA ALA A 33 -27.62 31.54 4.43
C ALA A 33 -28.65 31.38 3.31
N PHE A 34 -29.91 31.74 3.57
CA PHE A 34 -30.96 31.71 2.55
C PHE A 34 -30.73 32.78 1.46
N SER A 35 -30.21 33.94 1.82
CA SER A 35 -29.87 34.98 0.83
C SER A 35 -28.75 34.52 -0.11
N MET A 36 -27.75 33.83 0.43
CA MET A 36 -26.68 33.19 -0.37
C MET A 36 -27.26 32.14 -1.32
N LEU A 37 -28.21 31.33 -0.86
CA LEU A 37 -28.92 30.36 -1.69
C LEU A 37 -29.67 31.05 -2.82
N LEU A 38 -30.46 32.07 -2.51
CA LEU A 38 -31.22 32.80 -3.51
C LEU A 38 -30.28 33.42 -4.57
N GLN A 39 -29.18 34.03 -4.14
CA GLN A 39 -28.18 34.56 -5.06
C GLN A 39 -27.60 33.45 -5.97
N TYR A 40 -27.28 32.29 -5.41
CA TYR A 40 -26.82 31.14 -6.20
C TYR A 40 -27.87 30.67 -7.20
N LEU A 41 -29.15 30.57 -6.79
CA LEU A 41 -30.25 30.15 -7.66
C LEU A 41 -30.43 31.08 -8.87
N TYR A 42 -30.25 32.39 -8.68
CA TYR A 42 -30.42 33.36 -9.75
C TYR A 42 -29.16 33.52 -10.63
N THR A 43 -27.97 33.32 -10.08
CA THR A 43 -26.70 33.67 -10.76
C THR A 43 -25.80 32.49 -11.08
N GLY A 44 -26.05 31.33 -10.47
CA GLY A 44 -25.15 30.17 -10.51
C GLY A 44 -23.82 30.37 -9.76
N ARG A 45 -23.69 31.44 -8.95
CA ARG A 45 -22.45 31.80 -8.25
C ARG A 45 -22.71 32.01 -6.76
N ALA A 46 -21.78 31.55 -5.92
CA ALA A 46 -21.79 31.76 -4.47
C ALA A 46 -20.37 32.12 -3.99
N SER A 47 -20.27 33.03 -3.01
CA SER A 47 -19.01 33.39 -2.36
C SER A 47 -18.93 32.72 -0.99
N LEU A 48 -17.98 31.81 -0.80
CA LEU A 48 -17.87 31.02 0.43
C LEU A 48 -16.85 31.61 1.42
N SER A 49 -15.83 32.30 0.94
CA SER A 49 -14.69 32.78 1.74
C SER A 49 -15.02 33.88 2.76
N SER A 50 -16.10 34.61 2.54
CA SER A 50 -16.54 35.72 3.39
C SER A 50 -17.57 35.32 4.46
N ALA A 51 -18.10 34.09 4.36
CA ALA A 51 -19.17 33.64 5.24
C ALA A 51 -18.62 33.07 6.55
N ARG A 52 -19.35 33.28 7.65
CA ARG A 52 -19.04 32.64 8.93
C ARG A 52 -19.31 31.13 8.83
N GLU A 53 -18.57 30.35 9.62
CA GLU A 53 -18.64 28.88 9.59
C GLU A 53 -20.06 28.36 9.79
N GLU A 54 -20.76 28.88 10.79
CA GLU A 54 -22.12 28.51 11.06
C GLU A 54 -23.03 28.81 9.84
N THR A 55 -22.89 29.99 9.20
CA THR A 55 -23.66 30.35 7.99
C THR A 55 -23.36 29.39 6.83
N LEU A 56 -22.11 28.92 6.70
CA LEU A 56 -21.73 27.90 5.71
C LEU A 56 -22.37 26.55 5.98
N LEU A 57 -22.50 26.14 7.25
CA LEU A 57 -23.17 24.90 7.62
C LEU A 57 -24.68 24.96 7.35
N ASP A 58 -25.35 26.08 7.66
CA ASP A 58 -26.74 26.30 7.26
C ASP A 58 -26.89 26.27 5.74
N PHE A 59 -25.96 26.90 5.03
CA PHE A 59 -25.95 26.95 3.57
C PHE A 59 -25.78 25.57 2.94
N LEU A 60 -24.92 24.73 3.51
CA LEU A 60 -24.79 23.32 3.16
C LEU A 60 -26.10 22.56 3.39
N GLY A 61 -26.74 22.77 4.55
CA GLY A 61 -28.03 22.15 4.87
C GLY A 61 -29.15 22.56 3.91
N LEU A 62 -29.14 23.81 3.44
CA LEU A 62 -30.05 24.26 2.39
C LEU A 62 -29.75 23.61 1.03
N ALA A 63 -28.48 23.54 0.64
CA ALA A 63 -28.07 22.87 -0.59
C ALA A 63 -28.56 21.42 -0.63
N HIS A 64 -28.37 20.69 0.49
CA HIS A 64 -28.87 19.34 0.67
C HIS A 64 -30.40 19.26 0.60
N ARG A 65 -31.10 20.08 1.41
CA ARG A 65 -32.57 20.12 1.49
C ARG A 65 -33.24 20.36 0.14
N TYR A 66 -32.66 21.22 -0.70
CA TYR A 66 -33.20 21.54 -2.02
C TYR A 66 -32.64 20.66 -3.16
N GLY A 67 -31.78 19.70 -2.86
CA GLY A 67 -31.19 18.76 -3.82
C GLY A 67 -30.24 19.44 -4.82
N LEU A 68 -29.48 20.43 -4.37
CA LEU A 68 -28.51 21.19 -5.18
C LEU A 68 -27.12 20.55 -5.11
N GLN A 69 -26.96 19.37 -5.71
CA GLN A 69 -25.71 18.59 -5.62
C GLN A 69 -24.44 19.38 -5.97
N PRO A 70 -24.36 20.16 -7.07
CA PRO A 70 -23.13 20.88 -7.39
C PRO A 70 -22.73 21.92 -6.34
N LEU A 71 -23.72 22.49 -5.66
CA LEU A 71 -23.50 23.43 -4.56
C LEU A 71 -23.05 22.69 -3.30
N GLU A 72 -23.71 21.58 -2.97
CA GLU A 72 -23.34 20.71 -1.86
C GLU A 72 -21.89 20.22 -1.97
N ASP A 73 -21.50 19.74 -3.16
CA ASP A 73 -20.13 19.30 -3.45
C ASP A 73 -19.12 20.44 -3.28
N SER A 74 -19.44 21.63 -3.80
CA SER A 74 -18.55 22.80 -3.73
C SER A 74 -18.38 23.32 -2.30
N VAL A 75 -19.45 23.37 -1.51
CA VAL A 75 -19.39 23.79 -0.11
C VAL A 75 -18.67 22.75 0.74
N SER A 76 -18.91 21.46 0.49
CA SER A 76 -18.20 20.36 1.16
C SER A 76 -16.70 20.42 0.91
N GLU A 77 -16.28 20.61 -0.35
CA GLU A 77 -14.87 20.73 -0.68
C GLU A 77 -14.23 21.97 -0.04
N PHE A 78 -14.94 23.10 -0.01
CA PHE A 78 -14.46 24.29 0.70
C PHE A 78 -14.28 24.03 2.21
N LEU A 79 -15.26 23.40 2.86
CA LEU A 79 -15.19 23.06 4.29
C LEU A 79 -13.99 22.17 4.61
N ARG A 80 -13.63 21.23 3.73
CA ARG A 80 -12.42 20.38 3.89
C ARG A 80 -11.12 21.19 3.96
N THR A 81 -11.05 22.33 3.27
CA THR A 81 -9.84 23.17 3.24
C THR A 81 -9.69 24.07 4.47
N VAL A 82 -10.78 24.29 5.22
CA VAL A 82 -10.80 25.19 6.38
C VAL A 82 -10.97 24.46 7.71
N LEU A 83 -10.81 23.12 7.72
CA LEU A 83 -10.89 22.33 8.95
C LEU A 83 -9.78 22.70 9.94
N HIS A 84 -10.18 22.92 11.18
CA HIS A 84 -9.31 23.09 12.33
C HIS A 84 -9.90 22.51 13.61
N THR A 85 -9.11 22.38 14.68
CA THR A 85 -9.50 21.74 15.94
C THR A 85 -10.81 22.25 16.56
N HIS A 86 -11.11 23.55 16.43
CA HIS A 86 -12.34 24.13 17.00
C HIS A 86 -13.61 23.91 16.17
N ASN A 87 -13.53 23.74 14.84
CA ASN A 87 -14.71 23.64 13.96
C ASN A 87 -14.99 22.21 13.51
N VAL A 88 -13.99 21.32 13.52
CA VAL A 88 -14.07 19.98 12.94
C VAL A 88 -15.21 19.14 13.55
N CYS A 89 -15.52 19.33 14.83
CA CYS A 89 -16.63 18.65 15.49
C CYS A 89 -18.00 19.06 14.94
N LEU A 90 -18.22 20.37 14.76
CA LEU A 90 -19.47 20.90 14.21
C LEU A 90 -19.65 20.49 12.75
N VAL A 91 -18.57 20.60 11.96
CA VAL A 91 -18.57 20.18 10.55
C VAL A 91 -18.86 18.68 10.43
N PHE A 92 -18.25 17.87 11.30
CA PHE A 92 -18.49 16.43 11.33
C PHE A 92 -19.93 16.06 11.68
N ASP A 93 -20.52 16.71 12.70
CA ASP A 93 -21.90 16.43 13.10
C ASP A 93 -22.88 16.71 11.96
N VAL A 94 -22.69 17.85 11.26
CA VAL A 94 -23.48 18.20 10.07
C VAL A 94 -23.22 17.25 8.91
N ALA A 95 -21.97 16.90 8.63
CA ALA A 95 -21.61 15.94 7.58
C ALA A 95 -22.23 14.56 7.84
N SER A 96 -22.23 14.12 9.10
CA SER A 96 -22.87 12.86 9.52
C SER A 96 -24.39 12.93 9.43
N LEU A 97 -25.00 14.08 9.75
CA LEU A 97 -26.45 14.28 9.67
C LEU A 97 -26.96 14.19 8.22
N TYR A 98 -26.20 14.72 7.26
CA TYR A 98 -26.54 14.71 5.84
C TYR A 98 -25.91 13.55 5.06
N CYS A 99 -25.27 12.59 5.74
CA CYS A 99 -24.60 11.43 5.13
C CYS A 99 -23.58 11.83 4.03
N LEU A 100 -22.80 12.89 4.28
CA LEU A 100 -21.75 13.36 3.37
C LEU A 100 -20.46 12.59 3.66
N ASP A 101 -20.33 11.40 3.06
CA ASP A 101 -19.26 10.44 3.38
C ASP A 101 -17.85 11.01 3.19
N THR A 102 -17.62 11.77 2.12
CA THR A 102 -16.30 12.34 1.79
C THR A 102 -15.87 13.41 2.79
N LEU A 103 -16.79 14.30 3.19
CA LEU A 103 -16.56 15.31 4.20
C LEU A 103 -16.40 14.69 5.59
N SER A 104 -17.23 13.68 5.91
CA SER A 104 -17.15 12.93 7.16
C SER A 104 -15.80 12.23 7.29
N ALA A 105 -15.32 11.56 6.24
CA ALA A 105 -14.00 10.92 6.20
C ALA A 105 -12.86 11.93 6.39
N ALA A 106 -12.95 13.11 5.77
CA ALA A 106 -11.96 14.17 5.94
C ALA A 106 -11.93 14.72 7.37
N CYS A 107 -13.10 14.92 8.00
CA CYS A 107 -13.19 15.33 9.40
C CYS A 107 -12.63 14.27 10.33
N CYS A 108 -12.99 13.00 10.13
CA CYS A 108 -12.45 11.85 10.85
C CYS A 108 -10.92 11.79 10.77
N ALA A 109 -10.35 11.95 9.58
CA ALA A 109 -8.90 11.95 9.38
C ALA A 109 -8.21 13.13 10.06
N TYR A 110 -8.84 14.32 10.09
CA TYR A 110 -8.34 15.47 10.84
C TYR A 110 -8.38 15.21 12.34
N MET A 111 -9.51 14.70 12.86
CA MET A 111 -9.68 14.38 14.27
C MET A 111 -8.68 13.32 14.75
N ASP A 112 -8.39 12.30 13.93
CA ASP A 112 -7.43 11.24 14.29
C ASP A 112 -6.00 11.78 14.44
N ARG A 113 -5.63 12.80 13.67
CA ARG A 113 -4.31 13.45 13.77
C ARG A 113 -4.17 14.38 14.97
N HIS A 114 -5.29 14.88 15.48
CA HIS A 114 -5.37 15.89 16.54
C HIS A 114 -6.26 15.44 17.70
N ALA A 115 -6.30 14.13 17.96
CA ALA A 115 -7.25 13.54 18.91
C ALA A 115 -7.16 14.16 20.32
N PRO A 116 -5.96 14.35 20.91
CA PRO A 116 -5.84 14.99 22.23
C PRO A 116 -6.37 16.43 22.24
N GLU A 117 -6.10 17.23 21.20
CA GLU A 117 -6.57 18.61 21.11
C GLU A 117 -8.10 18.68 20.92
N VAL A 118 -8.65 17.79 20.08
CA VAL A 118 -10.09 17.68 19.84
C VAL A 118 -10.82 17.30 21.13
N LEU A 119 -10.30 16.36 21.91
CA LEU A 119 -10.91 15.91 23.18
C LEU A 119 -11.10 17.04 24.20
N VAL A 120 -10.22 18.07 24.18
CA VAL A 120 -10.27 19.21 25.11
C VAL A 120 -11.10 20.36 24.56
N SER A 121 -11.33 20.43 23.25
CA SER A 121 -12.08 21.51 22.60
C SER A 121 -13.53 21.67 23.08
N ASP A 122 -14.08 22.89 22.96
CA ASP A 122 -15.50 23.16 23.20
C ASP A 122 -16.40 22.57 22.10
N GLY A 123 -15.88 22.48 20.87
CA GLY A 123 -16.58 21.84 19.75
C GLY A 123 -16.94 20.39 20.04
N PHE A 124 -16.13 19.68 20.82
CA PHE A 124 -16.42 18.30 21.23
C PHE A 124 -17.67 18.21 22.13
N LEU A 125 -17.94 19.23 22.96
CA LEU A 125 -19.14 19.27 23.82
C LEU A 125 -20.43 19.46 23.02
N ALA A 126 -20.32 20.09 21.85
CA ALA A 126 -21.44 20.37 20.95
C ALA A 126 -21.83 19.18 20.06
N LEU A 127 -21.04 18.09 20.03
CA LEU A 127 -21.36 16.90 19.23
C LEU A 127 -22.66 16.25 19.70
N SER A 128 -23.52 15.88 18.74
CA SER A 128 -24.62 14.95 19.00
C SER A 128 -24.11 13.61 19.55
N LYS A 129 -24.96 12.91 20.33
CA LYS A 129 -24.61 11.59 20.90
C LYS A 129 -24.15 10.60 19.80
N THR A 130 -24.83 10.60 18.66
CA THR A 130 -24.53 9.71 17.54
C THR A 130 -23.16 10.02 16.95
N ALA A 131 -22.89 11.29 16.64
CA ALA A 131 -21.60 11.71 16.10
C ALA A 131 -20.46 11.46 17.09
N LEU A 132 -20.66 11.78 18.38
CA LEU A 132 -19.72 11.49 19.45
C LEU A 132 -19.31 10.02 19.47
N LEU A 133 -20.30 9.11 19.54
CA LEU A 133 -20.06 7.67 19.55
C LEU A 133 -19.36 7.20 18.27
N THR A 134 -19.70 7.76 17.11
CA THR A 134 -19.01 7.46 15.84
C THR A 134 -17.53 7.86 15.90
N VAL A 135 -17.19 9.01 16.49
CA VAL A 135 -15.80 9.45 16.65
C VAL A 135 -15.06 8.54 17.62
N VAL A 136 -15.58 8.37 18.84
CA VAL A 136 -14.88 7.69 19.93
C VAL A 136 -14.91 6.17 19.83
N ARG A 137 -15.69 5.54 18.94
CA ARG A 137 -15.62 4.09 18.75
C ARG A 137 -14.50 3.65 17.80
N ARG A 138 -13.98 4.56 16.98
CA ARG A 138 -12.93 4.25 15.99
C ARG A 138 -11.60 3.91 16.65
N ASP A 139 -10.96 2.84 16.19
CA ASP A 139 -9.63 2.43 16.65
C ASP A 139 -8.55 3.48 16.32
N SER A 140 -8.78 4.27 15.27
CA SER A 140 -7.87 5.31 14.78
C SER A 140 -7.86 6.59 15.62
N PHE A 141 -8.85 6.79 16.48
CA PHE A 141 -8.94 7.96 17.35
C PHE A 141 -8.00 7.81 18.55
N ALA A 142 -6.71 8.01 18.30
CA ALA A 142 -5.63 7.62 19.21
C ALA A 142 -5.39 8.64 20.34
N ALA A 143 -6.03 8.40 21.48
CA ALA A 143 -5.77 9.08 22.74
C ALA A 143 -5.74 8.06 23.89
N THR A 144 -5.24 8.45 25.06
CA THR A 144 -5.28 7.57 26.22
C THR A 144 -6.73 7.35 26.65
N GLU A 145 -7.08 6.15 27.11
CA GLU A 145 -8.46 5.89 27.58
C GLU A 145 -8.83 6.76 28.77
N LYS A 146 -7.84 7.21 29.56
CA LYS A 146 -8.05 8.20 30.61
C LYS A 146 -8.54 9.54 30.04
N ASP A 147 -7.88 10.06 29.00
CA ASP A 147 -8.26 11.34 28.41
C ASP A 147 -9.63 11.25 27.73
N ILE A 148 -9.91 10.13 27.04
CA ILE A 148 -11.23 9.84 26.46
C ILE A 148 -12.29 9.81 27.56
N PHE A 149 -12.04 9.08 28.65
CA PHE A 149 -12.97 9.00 29.78
C PHE A 149 -13.27 10.38 30.39
N LEU A 150 -12.25 11.22 30.58
CA LEU A 150 -12.43 12.57 31.12
C LEU A 150 -13.24 13.46 30.17
N ALA A 151 -12.97 13.39 28.87
CA ALA A 151 -13.71 14.15 27.86
C ALA A 151 -15.17 13.71 27.76
N LEU A 152 -15.44 12.41 27.80
CA LEU A 152 -16.80 11.87 27.83
C LEU A 152 -17.54 12.22 29.12
N SER A 153 -16.85 12.19 30.27
CA SER A 153 -17.41 12.65 31.55
C SER A 153 -17.84 14.12 31.49
N ARG A 154 -17.02 14.96 30.85
CA ARG A 154 -17.34 16.37 30.63
C ARG A 154 -18.53 16.54 29.68
N TRP A 155 -18.60 15.77 28.60
CA TRP A 155 -19.72 15.78 27.66
C TRP A 155 -21.03 15.36 28.32
N CYS A 156 -21.04 14.29 29.13
CA CYS A 156 -22.24 13.82 29.84
C CYS A 156 -22.77 14.84 30.84
N ARG A 157 -21.88 15.55 31.55
CA ARG A 157 -22.27 16.64 32.47
C ARG A 157 -22.91 17.82 31.74
N HIS A 158 -22.53 18.06 30.48
CA HIS A 158 -23.07 19.14 29.67
C HIS A 158 -24.42 18.77 29.03
N ASN A 159 -24.54 17.56 28.48
CA ASN A 159 -25.69 17.11 27.67
C ASN A 159 -26.73 16.29 28.45
N GLY A 160 -26.50 16.03 29.75
CA GLY A 160 -27.41 15.33 30.64
C GLY A 160 -27.04 13.86 30.89
N GLU A 161 -27.20 13.42 32.15
CA GLU A 161 -26.74 12.11 32.64
C GLU A 161 -27.52 10.91 32.11
N SER A 162 -28.72 11.10 31.55
CA SER A 162 -29.56 10.01 31.03
C SER A 162 -28.92 9.21 29.88
N THR A 163 -27.89 9.79 29.24
CA THR A 163 -27.13 9.16 28.15
C THR A 163 -25.77 8.64 28.58
N ALA A 164 -25.39 8.80 29.85
CA ALA A 164 -24.05 8.53 30.34
C ALA A 164 -23.64 7.07 30.18
N GLN A 165 -24.53 6.12 30.48
CA GLN A 165 -24.20 4.69 30.42
C GLN A 165 -23.80 4.23 29.00
N GLU A 166 -24.54 4.65 27.97
CA GLU A 166 -24.23 4.31 26.58
C GLU A 166 -22.93 4.96 26.12
N VAL A 167 -22.70 6.23 26.50
CA VAL A 167 -21.48 6.96 26.15
C VAL A 167 -20.25 6.35 26.83
N MET A 168 -20.35 6.01 28.11
CA MET A 168 -19.26 5.41 28.88
C MET A 168 -18.90 4.01 28.40
N SER A 169 -19.84 3.27 27.79
CA SER A 169 -19.55 1.97 27.17
C SER A 169 -18.53 2.03 26.02
N ALA A 170 -18.29 3.23 25.46
CA ALA A 170 -17.28 3.43 24.42
C ALA A 170 -15.84 3.51 24.97
N VAL A 171 -15.67 3.68 26.29
CA VAL A 171 -14.36 3.69 26.95
C VAL A 171 -13.86 2.27 27.11
N ARG A 172 -12.61 2.01 26.68
CA ARG A 172 -11.98 0.70 26.76
C ARG A 172 -11.31 0.53 28.12
N LEU A 173 -12.12 0.46 29.18
CA LEU A 173 -11.68 0.40 30.57
C LEU A 173 -10.52 -0.59 30.84
N PRO A 174 -10.45 -1.79 30.24
CA PRO A 174 -9.33 -2.71 30.44
C PRO A 174 -7.94 -2.15 30.08
N LEU A 175 -7.88 -1.12 29.23
CA LEU A 175 -6.63 -0.46 28.84
C LEU A 175 -6.18 0.64 29.82
N MET A 176 -7.00 0.96 30.82
CA MET A 176 -6.62 1.90 31.88
C MET A 176 -5.76 1.18 32.94
N SER A 177 -4.93 1.92 33.65
CA SER A 177 -4.25 1.39 34.83
C SER A 177 -5.22 1.20 36.00
N LEU A 178 -4.89 0.29 36.91
CA LEU A 178 -5.68 0.08 38.13
C LEU A 178 -5.84 1.37 38.95
N THR A 179 -4.79 2.19 39.01
CA THR A 179 -4.80 3.49 39.68
C THR A 179 -5.81 4.44 39.05
N GLU A 180 -5.89 4.50 37.72
CA GLU A 180 -6.85 5.36 37.02
C GLU A 180 -8.28 4.84 37.21
N MET A 181 -8.49 3.53 37.14
CA MET A 181 -9.80 2.93 37.41
C MET A 181 -10.31 3.27 38.82
N LEU A 182 -9.45 3.15 39.84
CA LEU A 182 -9.85 3.37 41.23
C LEU A 182 -9.96 4.85 41.63
N ASN A 183 -9.10 5.71 41.07
CA ASN A 183 -8.99 7.11 41.49
C ASN A 183 -9.64 8.12 40.53
N VAL A 184 -9.94 7.71 39.29
CA VAL A 184 -10.57 8.57 38.28
C VAL A 184 -11.94 8.05 37.87
N VAL A 185 -12.05 6.76 37.53
CA VAL A 185 -13.31 6.18 37.04
C VAL A 185 -14.30 5.97 38.19
N ARG A 186 -13.90 5.27 39.25
CA ARG A 186 -14.78 4.97 40.38
C ARG A 186 -15.40 6.21 41.05
N PRO A 187 -14.65 7.31 41.33
CA PRO A 187 -15.22 8.48 41.97
C PRO A 187 -16.17 9.30 41.09
N SER A 188 -16.19 9.07 39.77
CA SER A 188 -17.07 9.83 38.87
C SER A 188 -18.54 9.46 39.02
N GLY A 189 -18.84 8.23 39.47
CA GLY A 189 -20.19 7.68 39.55
C GLY A 189 -20.83 7.37 38.18
N LEU A 190 -20.09 7.50 37.07
CA LEU A 190 -20.61 7.33 35.70
C LEU A 190 -20.52 5.88 35.18
N VAL A 191 -19.79 5.02 35.88
CA VAL A 191 -19.59 3.59 35.55
C VAL A 191 -20.01 2.75 36.75
N THR A 192 -20.69 1.64 36.50
CA THR A 192 -21.17 0.78 37.59
C THR A 192 -20.00 0.04 38.25
N PRO A 193 -20.10 -0.31 39.55
CA PRO A 193 -19.08 -1.11 40.21
C PRO A 193 -18.82 -2.47 39.53
N ASP A 194 -19.86 -3.09 38.98
CA ASP A 194 -19.76 -4.38 38.29
C ASP A 194 -18.97 -4.26 36.97
N ASP A 195 -19.29 -3.26 36.14
CA ASP A 195 -18.54 -2.99 34.89
C ASP A 195 -17.05 -2.72 35.17
N LEU A 196 -16.75 -2.03 36.28
CA LEU A 196 -15.37 -1.75 36.69
C LEU A 196 -14.63 -3.04 37.13
N LEU A 197 -15.30 -3.92 37.88
CA LEU A 197 -14.75 -5.20 38.30
C LEU A 197 -14.53 -6.13 37.09
N ASP A 198 -15.47 -6.16 36.16
CA ASP A 198 -15.35 -6.91 34.91
C ASP A 198 -14.18 -6.41 34.05
N ALA A 199 -13.97 -5.09 33.98
CA ALA A 199 -12.81 -4.51 33.29
C ALA A 199 -11.47 -4.90 33.95
N ILE A 200 -11.40 -4.90 35.27
CA ILE A 200 -10.20 -5.34 36.02
C ILE A 200 -9.94 -6.83 35.77
N LYS A 201 -10.99 -7.65 35.81
CA LYS A 201 -10.90 -9.08 35.53
C LYS A 201 -10.38 -9.32 34.11
N MET A 202 -10.99 -8.70 33.10
CA MET A 202 -10.57 -8.81 31.70
C MET A 202 -9.10 -8.42 31.53
N ARG A 203 -8.67 -7.29 32.10
CA ARG A 203 -7.26 -6.87 32.06
C ARG A 203 -6.31 -7.89 32.69
N SER A 204 -6.73 -8.60 33.73
CA SER A 204 -5.88 -9.58 34.44
C SER A 204 -5.83 -10.95 33.78
N GLU A 205 -6.89 -11.35 33.08
CA GLU A 205 -7.03 -12.69 32.49
C GLU A 205 -6.70 -12.73 30.99
N SER A 206 -6.85 -11.61 30.28
CA SER A 206 -6.54 -11.51 28.85
C SER A 206 -5.05 -11.31 28.59
N ARG A 207 -4.58 -11.78 27.43
CA ARG A 207 -3.28 -11.37 26.89
C ARG A 207 -3.35 -9.90 26.48
N ASP A 208 -2.24 -9.18 26.63
CA ASP A 208 -2.19 -7.75 26.33
C ASP A 208 -2.57 -7.48 24.87
N MET A 209 -2.03 -8.26 23.94
CA MET A 209 -2.29 -8.10 22.51
C MET A 209 -3.70 -8.52 22.05
N ASP A 210 -4.49 -9.14 22.94
CA ASP A 210 -5.90 -9.43 22.68
C ASP A 210 -6.82 -8.26 23.09
N LEU A 211 -6.28 -7.25 23.78
CA LEU A 211 -7.02 -6.04 24.15
C LEU A 211 -7.19 -5.13 22.92
N ASN A 212 -8.35 -4.48 22.84
CA ASN A 212 -8.69 -3.62 21.70
C ASN A 212 -8.01 -2.24 21.82
N TYR A 213 -6.70 -2.15 21.60
CA TYR A 213 -5.98 -0.88 21.62
C TYR A 213 -6.45 0.11 20.55
N ARG A 214 -6.28 1.41 20.84
CA ARG A 214 -6.36 2.48 19.84
C ARG A 214 -4.97 2.81 19.33
N GLY A 215 -4.86 3.17 18.07
CA GLY A 215 -3.58 3.50 17.45
C GLY A 215 -3.72 4.50 16.33
N MET A 216 -2.68 5.31 16.13
CA MET A 216 -2.62 6.25 15.02
C MET A 216 -2.71 5.50 13.69
N LEU A 217 -3.54 6.02 12.79
CA LEU A 217 -3.69 5.50 11.44
C LEU A 217 -3.20 6.55 10.44
N ILE A 218 -2.10 6.25 9.76
CA ILE A 218 -1.56 7.07 8.67
C ILE A 218 -1.41 6.16 7.45
N PRO A 219 -2.44 6.10 6.57
CA PRO A 219 -2.40 5.22 5.42
C PRO A 219 -1.32 5.62 4.41
N GLU A 220 -0.73 4.62 3.77
CA GLU A 220 0.25 4.73 2.68
C GLU A 220 1.53 5.54 3.03
N GLU A 221 1.78 5.81 4.32
CA GLU A 221 3.00 6.48 4.79
C GLU A 221 3.84 5.54 5.66
N ASN A 222 5.15 5.51 5.43
CA ASN A 222 6.08 4.75 6.26
C ASN A 222 6.24 5.44 7.63
N ILE A 223 5.66 4.84 8.68
CA ILE A 223 5.75 5.31 10.05
C ILE A 223 6.99 4.80 10.79
N ALA A 224 7.76 3.89 10.20
CA ALA A 224 9.05 3.43 10.72
C ALA A 224 10.19 4.36 10.27
N THR A 225 10.09 5.64 10.60
CA THR A 225 11.13 6.65 10.31
C THR A 225 11.43 7.51 11.52
N MET A 226 12.62 8.12 11.54
CA MET A 226 13.01 9.06 12.59
C MET A 226 12.06 10.27 12.68
N LYS A 227 11.49 10.72 11.55
CA LYS A 227 10.47 11.78 11.49
C LYS A 227 9.23 11.45 12.34
N HIS A 228 8.83 10.18 12.34
CA HIS A 228 7.70 9.67 13.11
C HIS A 228 8.12 9.16 14.50
N GLY A 229 9.36 9.42 14.94
CA GLY A 229 9.88 9.01 16.24
C GLY A 229 10.16 7.51 16.38
N ALA A 230 10.25 6.78 15.27
CA ALA A 230 10.61 5.36 15.30
C ALA A 230 12.12 5.19 15.56
N GLN A 231 12.47 4.12 16.28
CA GLN A 231 13.86 3.83 16.66
C GLN A 231 14.13 2.33 16.70
N VAL A 232 15.34 1.91 16.33
CA VAL A 232 15.80 0.53 16.50
C VAL A 232 16.30 0.35 17.94
N VAL A 233 15.65 -0.51 18.71
CA VAL A 233 15.97 -0.73 20.14
C VAL A 233 16.88 -1.94 20.36
N LYS A 234 16.77 -2.98 19.52
CA LYS A 234 17.63 -4.19 19.55
C LYS A 234 18.15 -4.53 18.15
N GLY A 235 19.32 -5.17 18.10
CA GLY A 235 20.08 -5.44 16.87
C GLY A 235 21.43 -4.71 16.86
N GLU A 236 22.34 -5.16 16.01
CA GLU A 236 23.61 -4.50 15.72
C GLU A 236 23.46 -3.52 14.54
N LEU A 237 24.34 -2.52 14.45
CA LEU A 237 24.35 -1.52 13.36
C LEU A 237 23.00 -0.80 13.20
N LYS A 238 22.42 -0.40 14.34
CA LYS A 238 21.05 0.14 14.47
C LYS A 238 20.73 1.36 13.60
N SER A 239 21.73 2.20 13.31
CA SER A 239 21.54 3.44 12.56
C SER A 239 21.20 3.22 11.09
N ALA A 240 21.55 2.06 10.52
CA ALA A 240 21.39 1.79 9.09
C ALA A 240 19.97 1.38 8.69
N LEU A 241 19.14 0.90 9.62
CA LEU A 241 17.87 0.25 9.23
C LEU A 241 16.77 1.24 8.83
N LEU A 242 16.79 2.45 9.41
CA LEU A 242 15.73 3.47 9.28
C LEU A 242 16.28 4.78 8.65
N ASP A 243 17.45 4.73 8.01
CA ASP A 243 18.07 5.89 7.37
C ASP A 243 17.47 6.21 5.99
N GLY A 244 16.71 5.27 5.41
CA GLY A 244 16.07 5.39 4.10
C GLY A 244 16.99 5.04 2.92
N ASP A 245 18.25 4.65 3.18
CA ASP A 245 19.16 4.20 2.14
C ASP A 245 18.91 2.72 1.81
N THR A 246 18.46 2.49 0.58
CA THR A 246 18.14 1.14 0.09
C THR A 246 19.07 0.71 -1.04
N GLN A 247 20.12 1.50 -1.33
CA GLN A 247 20.98 1.33 -2.50
C GLN A 247 22.46 1.28 -2.12
N ASN A 248 22.91 1.97 -1.07
CA ASN A 248 24.32 2.02 -0.69
C ASN A 248 24.58 1.15 0.53
N TYR A 249 24.67 -0.16 0.30
CA TYR A 249 25.06 -1.14 1.31
C TYR A 249 26.05 -2.14 0.72
N ASP A 250 27.07 -2.47 1.52
CA ASP A 250 28.21 -3.30 1.18
C ASP A 250 28.48 -4.33 2.28
N LEU A 251 29.58 -5.08 2.21
CA LEU A 251 29.84 -6.18 3.15
C LEU A 251 29.94 -5.74 4.62
N ASP A 252 30.22 -4.46 4.89
CA ASP A 252 30.50 -3.93 6.21
C ASP A 252 29.45 -2.89 6.69
N HIS A 253 28.75 -2.23 5.77
CA HIS A 253 27.84 -1.10 6.07
C HIS A 253 26.47 -1.20 5.38
N GLY A 254 25.51 -0.42 5.88
CA GLY A 254 24.19 -0.25 5.26
C GLY A 254 23.18 -1.35 5.59
N PHE A 255 23.35 -2.05 6.71
CA PHE A 255 22.35 -3.00 7.22
C PHE A 255 22.43 -3.13 8.74
N SER A 256 21.30 -3.49 9.37
CA SER A 256 21.26 -4.02 10.72
C SER A 256 21.35 -5.55 10.70
N ARG A 257 21.82 -6.15 11.80
CA ARG A 257 21.94 -7.60 11.91
C ARG A 257 21.71 -8.14 13.31
N HIS A 258 21.46 -9.45 13.40
CA HIS A 258 21.54 -10.21 14.64
C HIS A 258 22.02 -11.65 14.38
N PRO A 259 22.66 -12.31 15.36
CA PRO A 259 22.99 -13.73 15.24
C PRO A 259 21.72 -14.58 15.22
N ILE A 260 21.74 -15.65 14.42
CA ILE A 260 20.69 -16.67 14.37
C ILE A 260 21.00 -17.70 15.45
N GLU A 261 20.20 -17.67 16.51
CA GLU A 261 20.34 -18.53 17.69
C GLU A 261 19.20 -19.56 17.76
N ASP A 262 19.49 -20.73 18.34
CA ASP A 262 18.52 -21.83 18.43
C ASP A 262 17.32 -21.50 19.35
N GLU A 263 17.46 -20.55 20.28
CA GLU A 263 16.39 -20.14 21.19
C GLU A 263 15.43 -19.07 20.63
N GLY A 264 15.71 -18.47 19.46
CA GLY A 264 14.82 -17.50 18.80
C GLY A 264 14.55 -16.20 19.59
N ARG A 265 15.34 -15.90 20.64
CA ARG A 265 15.17 -14.71 21.48
C ARG A 265 15.89 -13.47 20.92
N ALA A 266 16.93 -13.67 20.12
CA ALA A 266 17.66 -12.60 19.45
C ALA A 266 16.94 -12.19 18.17
N GLY A 267 16.65 -10.89 18.03
CA GLY A 267 16.01 -10.32 16.85
C GLY A 267 16.24 -8.82 16.76
N ILE A 268 16.04 -8.26 15.58
CA ILE A 268 16.03 -6.82 15.38
C ILE A 268 14.69 -6.30 15.85
N GLN A 269 14.69 -5.30 16.74
CA GLN A 269 13.46 -4.75 17.29
C GLN A 269 13.36 -3.26 16.98
N VAL A 270 12.22 -2.85 16.44
CA VAL A 270 11.88 -1.46 16.12
C VAL A 270 10.75 -1.02 17.05
N LYS A 271 10.93 0.12 17.72
CA LYS A 271 9.91 0.82 18.49
C LYS A 271 9.38 1.96 17.63
N LEU A 272 8.08 1.95 17.31
CA LEU A 272 7.43 3.07 16.61
C LEU A 272 7.36 4.30 17.52
N GLY A 273 7.12 5.51 16.99
CA GLY A 273 7.03 6.72 17.82
C GLY A 273 5.67 6.91 18.51
N GLN A 274 4.62 6.31 17.97
CA GLN A 274 3.29 6.19 18.58
C GLN A 274 2.76 4.76 18.43
N ALA A 275 1.75 4.39 19.22
CA ALA A 275 1.02 3.14 18.93
C ALA A 275 0.25 3.36 17.64
N SER A 276 0.34 2.43 16.69
CA SER A 276 -0.16 2.65 15.34
C SER A 276 -0.85 1.42 14.77
N ILE A 277 -1.90 1.66 13.99
CA ILE A 277 -2.61 0.61 13.24
C ILE A 277 -1.79 0.32 11.98
N ILE A 278 -1.38 -0.94 11.82
CA ILE A 278 -0.58 -1.39 10.66
C ILE A 278 -1.14 -2.69 10.10
N ASN A 279 -0.92 -2.92 8.81
CA ASN A 279 -1.28 -4.17 8.12
C ASN A 279 -0.28 -4.53 7.00
N HIS A 280 0.76 -3.70 6.79
CA HIS A 280 1.74 -3.86 5.73
C HIS A 280 3.14 -3.52 6.24
N ILE A 281 4.08 -4.45 6.07
CA ILE A 281 5.49 -4.30 6.39
C ILE A 281 6.28 -4.59 5.12
N ARG A 282 7.26 -3.74 4.82
CA ARG A 282 8.26 -4.02 3.80
C ARG A 282 9.62 -4.17 4.44
N ILE A 283 10.37 -5.18 4.01
CA ILE A 283 11.75 -5.38 4.44
C ILE A 283 12.64 -5.65 3.25
N LEU A 284 13.85 -5.08 3.28
CA LEU A 284 14.89 -5.41 2.32
C LEU A 284 15.88 -6.36 2.99
N LEU A 285 15.84 -7.62 2.57
CA LEU A 285 16.88 -8.59 2.91
C LEU A 285 18.12 -8.34 2.06
N TRP A 286 19.30 -8.65 2.61
CA TRP A 286 20.54 -8.60 1.82
C TRP A 286 20.42 -9.43 0.54
N ASP A 287 20.70 -8.82 -0.62
CA ASP A 287 20.53 -9.47 -1.92
C ASP A 287 21.74 -9.35 -2.87
N ARG A 288 22.88 -8.83 -2.40
CA ARG A 288 24.10 -8.63 -3.22
C ARG A 288 24.78 -9.94 -3.65
N ASP A 289 24.45 -11.05 -3.03
CA ASP A 289 24.89 -12.39 -3.40
C ASP A 289 23.73 -13.38 -3.34
N SER A 290 23.98 -14.64 -3.72
CA SER A 290 22.95 -15.68 -3.88
C SER A 290 22.27 -16.16 -2.60
N ARG A 291 22.57 -15.57 -1.43
CA ARG A 291 22.02 -16.04 -0.16
C ARG A 291 20.51 -15.84 -0.07
N SER A 292 19.88 -16.65 0.77
CA SER A 292 18.46 -16.55 1.09
C SER A 292 18.26 -16.67 2.60
N TYR A 293 17.15 -16.13 3.08
CA TYR A 293 16.81 -16.06 4.49
C TYR A 293 15.46 -16.69 4.79
N SER A 294 15.33 -17.25 5.98
CA SER A 294 14.04 -17.56 6.60
C SER A 294 13.89 -16.74 7.88
N TYR A 295 12.68 -16.28 8.17
CA TYR A 295 12.42 -15.38 9.28
C TYR A 295 10.94 -15.41 9.68
N TYR A 296 10.62 -14.83 10.83
CA TYR A 296 9.26 -14.45 11.19
C TYR A 296 9.24 -13.02 11.76
N ILE A 297 8.04 -12.42 11.76
CA ILE A 297 7.81 -11.08 12.31
C ILE A 297 6.73 -11.16 13.37
N GLU A 298 7.02 -10.55 14.51
CA GLU A 298 6.11 -10.41 15.64
C GLU A 298 5.87 -8.95 15.95
N VAL A 299 4.70 -8.64 16.49
CA VAL A 299 4.33 -7.30 16.96
C VAL A 299 3.86 -7.34 18.41
N SER A 300 4.05 -6.24 19.12
CA SER A 300 3.71 -6.11 20.54
C SER A 300 3.36 -4.66 20.91
N MET A 301 2.61 -4.49 21.99
CA MET A 301 2.33 -3.22 22.64
C MET A 301 3.27 -2.93 23.81
N ASP A 302 3.79 -3.95 24.48
CA ASP A 302 4.49 -3.85 25.78
C ASP A 302 5.88 -4.51 25.82
N GLU A 303 6.31 -5.13 24.72
CA GLU A 303 7.53 -5.95 24.60
C GLU A 303 7.51 -7.29 25.37
N LEU A 304 6.42 -7.64 26.03
CA LEU A 304 6.27 -8.86 26.82
C LEU A 304 5.38 -9.86 26.07
N ASP A 305 4.21 -9.40 25.61
CA ASP A 305 3.28 -10.20 24.84
C ASP A 305 3.44 -9.94 23.35
N TRP A 306 3.78 -10.98 22.60
CA TRP A 306 4.09 -10.91 21.17
C TRP A 306 3.10 -11.74 20.37
N VAL A 307 2.68 -11.19 19.23
CA VAL A 307 1.88 -11.93 18.25
C VAL A 307 2.60 -11.99 16.93
N ARG A 308 2.79 -13.21 16.43
CA ARG A 308 3.35 -13.47 15.10
C ARG A 308 2.36 -13.03 14.03
N VAL A 309 2.81 -12.10 13.18
CA VAL A 309 2.03 -11.56 12.05
C VAL A 309 2.45 -12.17 10.71
N VAL A 310 3.71 -12.58 10.61
CA VAL A 310 4.29 -13.20 9.40
C VAL A 310 5.16 -14.36 9.86
N ASP A 311 5.01 -15.52 9.22
CA ASP A 311 5.87 -16.68 9.48
C ASP A 311 6.45 -17.23 8.17
N HIS A 312 7.66 -16.80 7.84
CA HIS A 312 8.42 -17.28 6.71
C HIS A 312 9.56 -18.23 7.14
N SER A 313 9.46 -18.86 8.31
CA SER A 313 10.55 -19.66 8.90
C SER A 313 10.90 -20.92 8.11
N LYS A 314 10.04 -21.32 7.16
CA LYS A 314 10.20 -22.52 6.32
C LYS A 314 10.45 -22.19 4.84
N PHE A 315 10.67 -20.92 4.52
CA PHE A 315 10.76 -20.42 3.14
C PHE A 315 12.10 -19.73 2.92
N LEU A 316 12.65 -19.85 1.72
CA LEU A 316 13.87 -19.14 1.34
C LEU A 316 13.51 -17.85 0.62
N CYS A 317 13.63 -16.74 1.34
CA CYS A 317 13.28 -15.40 0.91
C CYS A 317 14.52 -14.57 0.56
N ARG A 318 14.37 -13.56 -0.29
CA ARG A 318 15.46 -12.68 -0.72
C ARG A 318 14.97 -11.32 -1.20
N SER A 319 15.81 -10.30 -1.05
CA SER A 319 15.54 -8.93 -1.52
C SER A 319 14.29 -8.36 -0.84
N TRP A 320 13.59 -7.44 -1.52
CA TRP A 320 12.38 -6.80 -1.01
C TRP A 320 11.26 -7.80 -0.76
N GLN A 321 10.73 -7.76 0.46
CA GLN A 321 9.54 -8.47 0.87
C GLN A 321 8.42 -7.45 1.07
N ASN A 322 7.24 -7.73 0.54
CA ASN A 322 6.00 -6.97 0.74
C ASN A 322 5.02 -7.87 1.51
N LEU A 323 4.91 -7.61 2.82
CA LEU A 323 4.29 -8.52 3.78
C LEU A 323 2.99 -7.92 4.31
N TYR A 324 1.90 -8.66 4.13
CA TYR A 324 0.55 -8.22 4.50
C TYR A 324 -0.02 -9.12 5.59
N PHE A 325 -0.81 -8.55 6.49
CA PHE A 325 -1.44 -9.27 7.60
C PHE A 325 -2.69 -8.52 8.08
N PRO A 326 -3.61 -9.16 8.82
CA PRO A 326 -4.79 -8.48 9.37
C PRO A 326 -4.40 -7.26 10.21
N ALA A 327 -5.09 -6.14 9.98
CA ALA A 327 -4.80 -4.87 10.66
C ALA A 327 -4.82 -5.00 12.17
N ARG A 328 -3.87 -4.34 12.84
CA ARG A 328 -3.75 -4.35 14.30
C ARG A 328 -2.94 -3.17 14.80
N VAL A 329 -3.19 -2.80 16.04
CA VAL A 329 -2.39 -1.80 16.75
C VAL A 329 -1.13 -2.46 17.30
N CYS A 330 0.01 -1.82 17.09
CA CYS A 330 1.24 -2.20 17.77
C CYS A 330 2.12 -0.99 18.06
N ARG A 331 3.09 -1.19 18.95
CA ARG A 331 4.13 -0.21 19.28
C ARG A 331 5.53 -0.72 18.96
N TYR A 332 5.71 -2.03 19.02
CA TYR A 332 6.98 -2.70 18.80
C TYR A 332 6.83 -3.75 17.70
N VAL A 333 7.85 -3.83 16.84
CA VAL A 333 7.97 -4.85 15.81
C VAL A 333 9.30 -5.57 16.02
N ARG A 334 9.28 -6.90 16.00
CA ARG A 334 10.46 -7.76 16.13
C ARG A 334 10.59 -8.62 14.88
N ILE A 335 11.74 -8.54 14.24
CA ILE A 335 12.13 -9.34 13.08
C ILE A 335 13.17 -10.36 13.55
N VAL A 336 12.86 -11.64 13.41
CA VAL A 336 13.72 -12.74 13.84
C VAL A 336 14.09 -13.60 12.65
N GLY A 337 15.36 -13.55 12.26
CA GLY A 337 15.95 -14.50 11.32
C GLY A 337 16.13 -15.87 11.94
N THR A 338 15.68 -16.91 11.24
CA THR A 338 15.75 -18.32 11.66
C THR A 338 16.68 -19.14 10.78
N HIS A 339 16.96 -18.68 9.56
CA HIS A 339 17.89 -19.34 8.65
C HIS A 339 18.57 -18.33 7.72
N ASN A 340 19.82 -18.61 7.37
CA ASN A 340 20.56 -17.97 6.29
C ASN A 340 21.40 -19.06 5.61
N THR A 341 21.35 -19.14 4.28
CA THR A 341 22.01 -20.19 3.49
C THR A 341 23.54 -20.10 3.44
N VAL A 342 24.13 -18.99 3.91
CA VAL A 342 25.59 -18.74 3.86
C VAL A 342 26.24 -18.77 5.24
N ASN A 343 25.61 -18.20 6.27
CA ASN A 343 26.18 -18.11 7.61
C ASN A 343 25.08 -18.03 8.69
N LYS A 344 25.46 -17.88 9.97
CA LYS A 344 24.52 -17.81 11.11
C LYS A 344 24.14 -16.38 11.51
N VAL A 345 24.07 -15.45 10.56
CA VAL A 345 23.74 -14.05 10.82
C VAL A 345 22.58 -13.62 9.93
N PHE A 346 21.56 -13.00 10.51
CA PHE A 346 20.45 -12.41 9.75
C PHE A 346 20.77 -10.94 9.44
N HIS A 347 20.68 -10.55 8.17
CA HIS A 347 20.99 -9.20 7.70
C HIS A 347 19.74 -8.54 7.13
N LEU A 348 19.47 -7.33 7.60
CA LEU A 348 18.30 -6.54 7.25
C LEU A 348 18.75 -5.14 6.84
N VAL A 349 18.59 -4.80 5.58
CA VAL A 349 19.05 -3.54 4.98
C VAL A 349 18.08 -2.42 5.32
N ALA A 350 16.79 -2.63 5.06
CA ALA A 350 15.76 -1.62 5.29
C ALA A 350 14.50 -2.22 5.91
N PHE A 351 13.79 -1.40 6.67
CA PHE A 351 12.50 -1.73 7.27
C PHE A 351 11.51 -0.58 7.08
N GLU A 352 10.33 -0.90 6.55
CA GLU A 352 9.21 0.01 6.41
C GLU A 352 7.96 -0.61 7.04
N CYS A 353 7.15 0.24 7.66
CA CYS A 353 5.94 -0.18 8.37
C CYS A 353 4.84 0.83 8.10
N MET A 354 3.66 0.36 7.71
CA MET A 354 2.56 1.22 7.28
C MET A 354 1.20 0.51 7.35
N PHE A 355 0.16 1.30 7.13
CA PHE A 355 -1.16 0.80 6.80
C PHE A 355 -1.42 0.99 5.30
N THR A 356 -1.99 0.01 4.64
CA THR A 356 -2.45 0.12 3.25
C THR A 356 -3.93 -0.19 3.11
N HIS A 357 -4.60 0.57 2.25
CA HIS A 357 -5.95 0.30 1.78
C HIS A 357 -5.98 -0.67 0.60
N ARG A 358 -4.80 -1.01 0.03
CA ARG A 358 -4.73 -1.96 -1.07
C ARG A 358 -5.32 -3.29 -0.62
N PRO A 359 -6.33 -3.83 -1.33
CA PRO A 359 -6.88 -5.13 -0.99
C PRO A 359 -5.84 -6.22 -1.23
N PHE A 360 -5.80 -7.20 -0.33
CA PHE A 360 -4.95 -8.38 -0.45
C PHE A 360 -5.70 -9.61 0.06
N THR A 361 -5.34 -10.78 -0.45
CA THR A 361 -5.89 -12.06 0.01
C THR A 361 -4.75 -12.91 0.56
N LEU A 362 -4.93 -13.41 1.78
CA LEU A 362 -3.99 -14.33 2.42
C LEU A 362 -4.58 -15.73 2.47
N GLU A 363 -3.76 -16.72 2.14
CA GLU A 363 -4.10 -18.13 2.30
C GLU A 363 -3.02 -18.79 3.16
N LYS A 364 -3.42 -19.26 4.35
CA LYS A 364 -2.50 -19.79 5.38
C LYS A 364 -1.35 -18.82 5.71
N GLY A 365 -1.62 -17.52 5.70
CA GLY A 365 -0.65 -16.46 6.00
C GLY A 365 0.24 -16.03 4.83
N LEU A 366 0.07 -16.61 3.64
CA LEU A 366 0.83 -16.26 2.44
C LEU A 366 -0.02 -15.43 1.48
N LEU A 367 0.61 -14.47 0.80
CA LEU A 367 -0.07 -13.63 -0.19
C LEU A 367 -0.46 -14.45 -1.43
N VAL A 368 -1.75 -14.43 -1.76
CA VAL A 368 -2.25 -14.94 -3.05
C VAL A 368 -1.93 -13.87 -4.09
N ALA A 369 -1.01 -14.18 -5.01
CA ALA A 369 -0.60 -13.23 -6.02
C ALA A 369 -1.74 -13.00 -7.03
N SER A 370 -2.07 -11.73 -7.28
CA SER A 370 -3.03 -11.30 -8.31
C SER A 370 -2.35 -10.72 -9.56
N GLU A 371 -1.15 -10.15 -9.39
CA GLU A 371 -0.34 -9.53 -10.43
C GLU A 371 0.96 -10.32 -10.63
N ASN A 372 1.59 -10.21 -11.80
CA ASN A 372 2.81 -10.95 -12.11
C ASN A 372 3.97 -10.63 -11.12
N VAL A 373 4.30 -11.59 -10.28
CA VAL A 373 5.40 -11.54 -9.30
C VAL A 373 6.72 -12.11 -9.84
N ALA A 374 6.73 -12.71 -11.03
CA ALA A 374 7.93 -13.15 -11.72
C ALA A 374 8.48 -12.04 -12.63
N THR A 375 8.85 -10.91 -12.04
CA THR A 375 9.46 -9.77 -12.74
C THR A 375 10.70 -9.27 -12.01
N VAL A 376 11.60 -8.60 -12.72
CA VAL A 376 12.79 -7.97 -12.12
C VAL A 376 12.38 -6.90 -11.09
N THR A 377 11.32 -6.14 -11.37
CA THR A 377 10.79 -5.12 -10.46
C THR A 377 10.17 -5.72 -9.19
N ALA A 378 9.58 -6.92 -9.28
CA ALA A 378 9.15 -7.72 -8.13
C ALA A 378 10.30 -8.49 -7.46
N CYS A 379 11.55 -8.21 -7.82
CA CYS A 379 12.76 -8.82 -7.26
C CYS A 379 12.86 -10.33 -7.51
N ALA A 380 12.17 -10.86 -8.52
CA ALA A 380 12.40 -12.23 -8.99
C ALA A 380 13.71 -12.32 -9.79
N SER A 381 14.33 -13.50 -9.77
CA SER A 381 15.59 -13.76 -10.45
C SER A 381 15.63 -15.15 -11.06
N VAL A 382 16.40 -15.32 -12.13
CA VAL A 382 16.72 -16.64 -12.71
C VAL A 382 18.02 -17.11 -12.08
N ILE A 383 17.97 -18.22 -11.34
CA ILE A 383 19.12 -18.79 -10.61
C ILE A 383 19.74 -20.00 -11.32
N GLU A 384 19.00 -20.65 -12.21
CA GLU A 384 19.50 -21.66 -13.13
C GLU A 384 18.93 -21.43 -14.54
N GLY A 385 19.72 -21.78 -15.54
CA GLY A 385 19.45 -21.49 -16.95
C GLY A 385 20.50 -20.55 -17.54
N VAL A 386 20.65 -20.59 -18.86
CA VAL A 386 21.63 -19.81 -19.59
C VAL A 386 20.89 -18.77 -20.44
N SER A 387 21.34 -17.52 -20.37
CA SER A 387 20.87 -16.45 -21.24
C SER A 387 22.03 -15.54 -21.60
N ARG A 388 22.08 -15.09 -22.86
CA ARG A 388 23.01 -14.05 -23.31
C ARG A 388 22.56 -12.64 -22.88
N SER A 389 21.26 -12.46 -22.69
CA SER A 389 20.67 -11.20 -22.22
C SER A 389 20.27 -11.33 -20.75
N ARG A 390 20.79 -10.44 -19.89
CA ARG A 390 20.44 -10.43 -18.46
C ARG A 390 18.92 -10.30 -18.30
N ASN A 391 18.33 -11.16 -17.47
CA ASN A 391 16.91 -11.15 -17.15
C ASN A 391 15.94 -11.35 -18.33
N ALA A 392 16.39 -11.93 -19.46
CA ALA A 392 15.55 -12.12 -20.65
C ALA A 392 14.18 -12.73 -20.33
N LEU A 393 14.14 -13.73 -19.45
CA LEU A 393 12.90 -14.42 -19.08
C LEU A 393 11.88 -13.54 -18.34
N LEU A 394 12.35 -12.53 -17.59
CA LEU A 394 11.56 -11.77 -16.59
C LEU A 394 11.49 -10.27 -16.89
N ASN A 395 11.97 -9.83 -18.05
CA ASN A 395 12.05 -8.41 -18.43
C ASN A 395 10.75 -7.86 -19.06
N GLY A 396 9.76 -8.72 -19.34
CA GLY A 396 8.51 -8.33 -20.00
C GLY A 396 8.58 -8.23 -21.53
N ASP A 397 9.75 -8.44 -22.13
CA ASP A 397 9.89 -8.43 -23.59
C ASP A 397 9.38 -9.76 -24.17
N THR A 398 8.37 -9.65 -25.02
CA THR A 398 7.70 -10.77 -25.68
C THR A 398 7.74 -10.64 -27.19
N ARG A 399 8.58 -9.74 -27.72
CA ARG A 399 8.59 -9.37 -29.14
C ARG A 399 9.99 -9.31 -29.73
N ASN A 400 10.99 -8.91 -28.95
CA ASN A 400 12.36 -8.76 -29.45
C ASN A 400 13.23 -9.94 -28.99
N TYR A 401 13.12 -11.05 -29.71
CA TYR A 401 13.97 -12.22 -29.53
C TYR A 401 14.31 -12.83 -30.88
N ASP A 402 15.54 -13.32 -30.98
CA ASP A 402 16.11 -13.92 -32.17
C ASP A 402 17.08 -15.03 -31.77
N TRP A 403 17.76 -15.65 -32.75
CA TRP A 403 18.60 -16.82 -32.48
C TRP A 403 19.74 -16.48 -31.50
N ASP A 404 20.15 -15.22 -31.45
CA ASP A 404 21.26 -14.75 -30.64
C ASP A 404 20.86 -14.22 -29.26
N SER A 405 19.61 -13.81 -29.03
CA SER A 405 19.21 -13.15 -27.80
C SER A 405 17.69 -13.19 -27.51
N GLY A 406 17.31 -12.82 -26.28
CA GLY A 406 15.89 -12.66 -25.91
C GLY A 406 15.20 -13.92 -25.37
N TYR A 407 15.96 -14.95 -25.01
CA TYR A 407 15.43 -16.15 -24.33
C TYR A 407 16.38 -16.66 -23.27
N THR A 408 15.85 -17.46 -22.34
CA THR A 408 16.62 -18.29 -21.42
C THR A 408 16.49 -19.75 -21.82
N CYS A 409 17.57 -20.51 -21.73
CA CYS A 409 17.60 -21.90 -22.17
C CYS A 409 18.35 -22.83 -21.21
N HIS A 410 18.16 -24.13 -21.41
CA HIS A 410 18.98 -25.18 -20.79
C HIS A 410 19.09 -26.39 -21.73
N GLN A 411 20.13 -27.21 -21.54
CA GLN A 411 20.29 -28.44 -22.30
C GLN A 411 19.30 -29.51 -21.80
N LEU A 412 18.70 -30.24 -22.74
CA LEU A 412 17.77 -31.34 -22.44
C LEU A 412 18.52 -32.47 -21.70
N GLY A 413 17.89 -33.02 -20.66
CA GLY A 413 18.43 -34.15 -19.89
C GLY A 413 19.49 -33.80 -18.84
N SER A 414 20.02 -32.56 -18.81
CA SER A 414 21.10 -32.18 -17.89
C SER A 414 20.89 -30.85 -17.14
N GLY A 415 19.80 -30.11 -17.42
CA GLY A 415 19.56 -28.83 -16.77
C GLY A 415 18.07 -28.48 -16.62
N ALA A 416 17.84 -27.28 -16.10
CA ALA A 416 16.52 -26.66 -15.96
C ALA A 416 16.64 -25.14 -16.03
N ILE A 417 15.51 -24.45 -16.15
CA ILE A 417 15.40 -23.03 -15.83
C ILE A 417 14.76 -22.93 -14.45
N VAL A 418 15.45 -22.31 -13.49
CA VAL A 418 14.94 -22.12 -12.13
C VAL A 418 14.80 -20.64 -11.83
N ILE A 419 13.59 -20.24 -11.46
CA ILE A 419 13.20 -18.89 -11.10
C ILE A 419 13.04 -18.86 -9.58
N GLN A 420 13.68 -17.90 -8.91
CA GLN A 420 13.45 -17.57 -7.51
C GLN A 420 12.58 -16.31 -7.44
N LEU A 421 11.43 -16.41 -6.77
CA LEU A 421 10.61 -15.27 -6.37
C LEU A 421 11.22 -14.61 -5.11
N ALA A 422 10.93 -13.33 -4.90
CA ALA A 422 11.46 -12.59 -3.76
C ALA A 422 10.99 -13.15 -2.40
N GLN A 423 9.72 -13.57 -2.34
CA GLN A 423 9.04 -14.07 -1.15
C GLN A 423 8.14 -15.25 -1.52
N PRO A 424 7.62 -16.03 -0.55
CA PRO A 424 6.58 -17.02 -0.82
C PRO A 424 5.27 -16.37 -1.29
N TYR A 425 4.72 -16.91 -2.37
CA TYR A 425 3.37 -16.58 -2.85
C TYR A 425 2.53 -17.84 -2.99
N VAL A 426 1.22 -17.70 -2.86
CA VAL A 426 0.27 -18.73 -3.31
C VAL A 426 -0.10 -18.42 -4.75
N ILE A 427 0.20 -19.37 -5.65
CA ILE A 427 -0.05 -19.27 -7.09
C ILE A 427 -0.85 -20.48 -7.58
N SER A 428 -1.64 -20.29 -8.64
CA SER A 428 -2.45 -21.33 -9.28
C SER A 428 -2.45 -21.26 -10.80
N SER A 429 -1.66 -20.34 -11.37
CA SER A 429 -1.52 -20.19 -12.81
C SER A 429 -0.13 -19.72 -13.18
N LEU A 430 0.30 -20.06 -14.39
CA LEU A 430 1.59 -19.69 -14.97
C LEU A 430 1.35 -19.41 -16.46
N ARG A 431 2.10 -18.47 -17.05
CA ARG A 431 2.15 -18.32 -18.50
C ARG A 431 3.59 -18.24 -18.96
N LEU A 432 3.91 -18.95 -20.03
CA LEU A 432 5.22 -18.88 -20.67
C LEU A 432 5.11 -18.73 -22.18
N LEU A 433 6.04 -17.99 -22.77
CA LEU A 433 6.25 -17.93 -24.21
C LEU A 433 7.41 -18.87 -24.55
N LEU A 434 7.10 -19.96 -25.22
CA LEU A 434 8.11 -20.81 -25.85
C LEU A 434 8.62 -20.13 -27.11
N TRP A 435 9.88 -20.40 -27.46
CA TRP A 435 10.43 -19.98 -28.75
C TRP A 435 9.53 -20.43 -29.91
N ASP A 436 9.21 -19.50 -30.80
CA ASP A 436 8.28 -19.72 -31.90
C ASP A 436 8.66 -19.06 -33.22
N CYS A 437 9.90 -18.54 -33.36
CA CYS A 437 10.41 -17.98 -34.62
C CYS A 437 10.54 -19.03 -35.75
N ASP A 438 10.36 -20.30 -35.46
CA ASP A 438 10.25 -21.39 -36.44
C ASP A 438 9.26 -22.46 -35.96
N GLU A 439 9.09 -23.52 -36.77
CA GLU A 439 8.09 -24.57 -36.58
C GLU A 439 8.37 -25.57 -35.46
N ARG A 440 9.40 -25.34 -34.63
CA ARG A 440 9.73 -26.31 -33.57
C ARG A 440 8.66 -26.37 -32.48
N SER A 441 8.58 -27.51 -31.83
CA SER A 441 7.74 -27.72 -30.66
C SER A 441 8.54 -28.33 -29.51
N TYR A 442 8.03 -28.15 -28.30
CA TYR A 442 8.65 -28.54 -27.05
C TYR A 442 7.73 -29.42 -26.21
N SER A 443 8.31 -30.22 -25.33
CA SER A 443 7.58 -30.88 -24.23
C SER A 443 8.32 -30.62 -22.93
N TYR A 444 7.60 -30.40 -21.83
CA TYR A 444 8.19 -29.97 -20.55
C TYR A 444 7.32 -30.36 -19.36
N TYR A 445 7.85 -30.19 -18.16
CA TYR A 445 7.07 -30.17 -16.93
C TYR A 445 7.52 -28.99 -16.05
N ILE A 446 6.67 -28.60 -15.10
CA ILE A 446 6.96 -27.51 -14.16
C ILE A 446 6.80 -28.02 -12.73
N GLU A 447 7.77 -27.68 -11.90
CA GLU A 447 7.78 -27.98 -10.46
C GLU A 447 7.84 -26.69 -9.64
N LEU A 448 7.17 -26.71 -8.47
CA LEU A 448 7.22 -25.65 -7.48
C LEU A 448 7.94 -26.12 -6.23
N SER A 449 8.55 -25.18 -5.52
CA SER A 449 9.27 -25.45 -4.28
C SER A 449 9.29 -24.21 -3.39
N THR A 450 9.38 -24.41 -2.07
CA THR A 450 9.54 -23.34 -1.07
C THR A 450 10.96 -23.28 -0.49
N ASN A 451 11.75 -24.34 -0.67
CA ASN A 451 13.03 -24.55 0.03
C ASN A 451 14.17 -25.14 -0.84
N GLN A 452 13.91 -25.33 -2.14
CA GLN A 452 14.78 -25.99 -3.14
C GLN A 452 15.11 -27.47 -2.91
N GLN A 453 14.61 -28.07 -1.83
CA GLN A 453 14.83 -29.48 -1.51
C GLN A 453 13.64 -30.34 -1.95
N GLN A 454 12.43 -29.86 -1.69
CA GLN A 454 11.18 -30.54 -1.99
C GLN A 454 10.51 -29.88 -3.19
N TRP A 455 10.32 -30.65 -4.26
CA TRP A 455 9.75 -30.19 -5.52
C TRP A 455 8.42 -30.90 -5.78
N LEU A 456 7.39 -30.11 -6.07
CA LEU A 456 6.06 -30.59 -6.43
C LEU A 456 5.82 -30.33 -7.92
N ARG A 457 5.65 -31.38 -8.71
CA ARG A 457 5.23 -31.25 -10.12
C ARG A 457 3.78 -30.80 -10.19
N VAL A 458 3.55 -29.59 -10.70
CA VAL A 458 2.22 -28.99 -10.85
C VAL A 458 1.71 -29.02 -12.28
N VAL A 459 2.61 -29.14 -13.26
CA VAL A 459 2.27 -29.25 -14.68
C VAL A 459 3.11 -30.36 -15.30
N ASP A 460 2.47 -31.24 -16.08
CA ASP A 460 3.13 -32.26 -16.89
C ASP A 460 2.65 -32.18 -18.35
N ARG A 461 3.52 -31.68 -19.23
CA ARG A 461 3.35 -31.60 -20.68
C ARG A 461 4.39 -32.47 -21.40
N THR A 462 4.94 -33.49 -20.74
CA THR A 462 6.01 -34.34 -21.31
C THR A 462 5.59 -35.14 -22.54
N LYS A 463 4.28 -35.30 -22.75
CA LYS A 463 3.67 -36.00 -23.90
C LYS A 463 2.89 -35.07 -24.84
N VAL A 464 3.06 -33.76 -24.70
CA VAL A 464 2.33 -32.75 -25.46
C VAL A 464 3.33 -31.93 -26.28
N ALA A 465 3.04 -31.74 -27.56
CA ALA A 465 3.80 -30.83 -28.42
C ALA A 465 3.29 -29.40 -28.20
N CYS A 466 4.11 -28.57 -27.53
CA CYS A 466 3.81 -27.20 -27.16
C CYS A 466 4.64 -26.21 -27.99
N ARG A 467 4.07 -25.05 -28.34
CA ARG A 467 4.75 -23.97 -29.08
C ARG A 467 4.12 -22.62 -28.72
N SER A 468 4.92 -21.55 -28.81
CA SER A 468 4.48 -20.18 -28.51
C SER A 468 3.90 -20.07 -27.09
N TRP A 469 2.87 -19.24 -26.90
CA TRP A 469 2.24 -19.01 -25.60
C TRP A 469 1.57 -20.25 -25.02
N GLN A 470 1.88 -20.54 -23.76
CA GLN A 470 1.29 -21.61 -22.96
C GLN A 470 0.72 -21.02 -21.68
N THR A 471 -0.59 -21.14 -21.49
CA THR A 471 -1.28 -20.69 -20.26
C THR A 471 -1.67 -21.92 -19.46
N LEU A 472 -1.21 -21.99 -18.22
CA LEU A 472 -1.29 -23.17 -17.38
C LEU A 472 -2.01 -22.84 -16.08
N THR A 473 -2.89 -23.72 -15.64
CA THR A 473 -3.61 -23.62 -14.37
C THR A 473 -3.50 -24.92 -13.59
N PHE A 474 -3.47 -24.81 -12.26
CA PHE A 474 -3.34 -25.92 -11.33
C PHE A 474 -3.92 -25.51 -9.96
N GLU A 475 -4.01 -26.45 -9.03
CA GLU A 475 -4.46 -26.13 -7.66
C GLU A 475 -3.53 -25.12 -7.00
N LYS A 476 -4.05 -24.28 -6.12
CA LYS A 476 -3.24 -23.28 -5.41
C LYS A 476 -2.12 -23.95 -4.62
N GLN A 477 -0.88 -23.53 -4.86
CA GLN A 477 0.30 -24.03 -4.17
C GLN A 477 1.22 -22.88 -3.76
N PRO A 478 1.89 -22.98 -2.59
CA PRO A 478 2.93 -22.03 -2.21
C PRO A 478 4.19 -22.23 -3.06
N ALA A 479 4.80 -21.14 -3.50
CA ALA A 479 6.04 -21.16 -4.28
C ALA A 479 6.99 -20.03 -3.87
N CYS A 480 8.26 -20.39 -3.66
CA CYS A 480 9.40 -19.47 -3.69
C CYS A 480 10.25 -19.72 -4.94
N PHE A 481 10.19 -20.94 -5.49
CA PHE A 481 10.95 -21.38 -6.64
C PHE A 481 10.04 -22.04 -7.66
N ILE A 482 10.29 -21.76 -8.93
CA ILE A 482 9.66 -22.42 -10.07
C ILE A 482 10.76 -23.02 -10.92
N ARG A 483 10.66 -24.32 -11.21
CA ARG A 483 11.58 -25.04 -12.09
C ARG A 483 10.85 -25.47 -13.35
N ILE A 484 11.35 -25.05 -14.50
CA ILE A 484 10.87 -25.45 -15.82
C ILE A 484 11.89 -26.42 -16.40
N VAL A 485 11.45 -27.64 -16.72
CA VAL A 485 12.31 -28.68 -17.28
C VAL A 485 11.80 -29.09 -18.65
N GLY A 486 12.53 -28.69 -19.68
CA GLY A 486 12.38 -29.20 -21.03
C GLY A 486 12.78 -30.67 -21.11
N THR A 487 11.94 -31.46 -21.78
CA THR A 487 12.13 -32.90 -22.01
C THR A 487 12.24 -33.26 -23.48
N HIS A 488 11.70 -32.40 -24.36
CA HIS A 488 11.78 -32.59 -25.80
C HIS A 488 11.85 -31.24 -26.52
N ASN A 489 12.55 -31.21 -27.65
CA ASN A 489 12.52 -30.14 -28.66
C ASN A 489 12.72 -30.82 -30.04
N THR A 490 11.86 -30.52 -31.01
CA THR A 490 11.90 -31.14 -32.33
C THR A 490 13.05 -30.66 -33.22
N ALA A 491 13.75 -29.58 -32.86
CA ALA A 491 14.82 -28.99 -33.67
C ALA A 491 16.24 -29.29 -33.16
N ASN A 492 16.46 -29.36 -31.85
CA ASN A 492 17.78 -29.57 -31.24
C ASN A 492 17.67 -30.01 -29.76
N GLU A 493 18.81 -30.17 -29.08
CA GLU A 493 18.87 -30.64 -27.68
C GLU A 493 18.80 -29.51 -26.63
N VAL A 494 18.20 -28.36 -26.95
CA VAL A 494 18.11 -27.21 -26.05
C VAL A 494 16.66 -26.76 -25.88
N PHE A 495 16.20 -26.58 -24.65
CA PHE A 495 14.89 -26.00 -24.35
C PHE A 495 15.00 -24.47 -24.28
N HIS A 496 14.10 -23.75 -24.96
CA HIS A 496 14.13 -22.29 -25.04
C HIS A 496 12.82 -21.69 -24.53
N CYS A 497 12.92 -20.76 -23.58
CA CYS A 497 11.80 -20.00 -23.05
C CYS A 497 12.09 -18.50 -23.15
N VAL A 498 11.23 -17.79 -23.86
CA VAL A 498 11.37 -16.35 -24.15
C VAL A 498 10.89 -15.54 -22.94
N HIS A 499 9.72 -15.85 -22.43
CA HIS A 499 9.07 -15.09 -21.37
C HIS A 499 8.39 -16.01 -20.36
N PHE A 500 8.35 -15.59 -19.10
CA PHE A 500 7.61 -16.24 -18.04
C PHE A 500 6.92 -15.22 -17.14
N GLU A 501 5.68 -15.52 -16.75
CA GLU A 501 4.94 -14.76 -15.76
C GLU A 501 4.16 -15.69 -14.81
N CYS A 502 4.06 -15.28 -13.54
CA CYS A 502 3.23 -15.94 -12.55
C CYS A 502 2.62 -14.93 -11.57
N PRO A 503 1.31 -15.00 -11.26
CA PRO A 503 0.28 -15.75 -11.98
C PRO A 503 0.15 -15.29 -13.43
N ALA A 504 -0.44 -16.15 -14.27
CA ALA A 504 -0.80 -15.78 -15.65
C ALA A 504 -1.73 -14.57 -15.63
N GLN A 505 -1.39 -13.53 -16.41
CA GLN A 505 -2.20 -12.32 -16.55
C GLN A 505 -3.26 -12.56 -17.63
N LEU A 506 -4.47 -12.95 -17.21
CA LEU A 506 -5.58 -13.35 -18.09
C LEU A 506 -6.24 -12.17 -18.82
N ASP A 507 -5.92 -10.94 -18.42
CA ASP A 507 -6.50 -9.70 -18.95
C ASP A 507 -5.93 -9.32 -20.32
N VAL A 508 -4.82 -9.97 -20.73
CA VAL A 508 -4.27 -9.88 -22.08
C VAL A 508 -4.82 -11.07 -22.86
N GLU A 509 -5.64 -10.82 -23.90
CA GLU A 509 -6.16 -11.87 -24.80
C GLU A 509 -5.01 -12.56 -25.57
N VAL A 510 -4.31 -13.47 -24.90
CA VAL A 510 -3.27 -14.32 -25.46
C VAL A 510 -3.82 -15.73 -25.49
N LYS A 511 -4.22 -16.20 -26.68
CA LYS A 511 -4.70 -17.58 -26.87
C LYS A 511 -3.51 -18.54 -26.78
N GLU A 512 -3.71 -19.71 -26.18
CA GLU A 512 -2.69 -20.77 -26.19
C GLU A 512 -2.31 -21.10 -27.64
N GLY A 513 -1.00 -21.19 -27.92
CA GLY A 513 -0.47 -21.38 -29.26
C GLY A 513 -0.48 -20.15 -30.17
N SER A 514 -0.95 -18.98 -29.70
CA SER A 514 -0.79 -17.73 -30.47
C SER A 514 0.69 -17.31 -30.51
N PRO A 515 1.18 -16.76 -31.63
CA PRO A 515 2.56 -16.32 -31.74
C PRO A 515 2.84 -15.10 -30.85
N GLY A 516 4.11 -14.87 -30.50
CA GLY A 516 4.55 -13.58 -29.99
C GLY A 516 4.16 -12.45 -30.96
N LEU A 517 3.67 -11.30 -30.44
CA LEU A 517 3.28 -10.14 -31.26
C LEU A 517 4.52 -9.46 -31.86
N GLY A 518 5.19 -10.08 -32.84
CA GLY A 518 6.45 -9.54 -33.34
C GLY A 518 7.14 -10.33 -34.45
N THR A 519 6.50 -10.53 -35.59
CA THR A 519 7.19 -10.49 -36.91
C THR A 519 6.17 -10.06 -37.98
N PRO A 520 6.43 -9.02 -38.79
CA PRO A 520 5.58 -8.71 -39.92
C PRO A 520 5.71 -9.83 -40.95
N ASP A 521 4.56 -10.32 -41.39
CA ASP A 521 4.44 -11.27 -42.49
C ASP A 521 5.06 -10.63 -43.76
N PRO A 522 6.02 -11.27 -44.46
CA PRO A 522 6.59 -10.70 -45.69
C PRO A 522 5.55 -10.59 -46.83
N SER A 523 4.36 -11.17 -46.66
CA SER A 523 3.32 -11.32 -47.68
C SER A 523 2.28 -10.22 -47.74
N SER A 524 2.23 -9.26 -46.81
CA SER A 524 1.20 -8.21 -46.84
C SER A 524 1.78 -6.82 -47.11
N SER A 525 2.09 -6.56 -48.38
CA SER A 525 2.28 -5.18 -48.89
C SER A 525 0.96 -4.67 -49.47
N PRO A 526 0.38 -3.53 -49.03
CA PRO A 526 -0.73 -2.91 -49.74
C PRO A 526 -0.20 -2.29 -51.05
N GLN A 527 -0.84 -2.64 -52.17
CA GLN A 527 -0.60 -2.00 -53.46
C GLN A 527 -0.86 -0.49 -53.36
N LEU A 528 0.20 0.31 -53.44
CA LEU A 528 0.10 1.75 -53.68
C LEU A 528 0.31 2.03 -55.16
N SER A 529 -0.68 2.72 -55.72
CA SER A 529 -0.83 3.14 -57.10
C SER A 529 0.32 4.01 -57.60
N GLN A 530 0.68 3.78 -58.86
CA GLN A 530 1.72 4.49 -59.61
C GLN A 530 1.33 5.96 -59.87
N GLN A 531 2.25 6.89 -59.62
CA GLN A 531 2.34 8.15 -60.34
C GLN A 531 3.82 8.47 -60.71
N PRO A 532 4.08 9.15 -61.84
CA PRO A 532 5.39 9.12 -62.50
C PRO A 532 6.36 10.20 -61.97
N ARG A 533 7.65 9.86 -61.92
CA ARG A 533 8.77 10.76 -61.57
C ARG A 533 9.10 11.76 -62.69
N PRO A 534 9.54 12.99 -62.38
CA PRO A 534 10.31 13.82 -63.31
C PRO A 534 11.83 13.54 -63.22
N PRO A 535 12.61 13.90 -64.26
CA PRO A 535 13.96 13.35 -64.49
C PRO A 535 15.07 14.11 -63.74
N ARG A 536 16.18 13.39 -63.47
CA ARG A 536 17.45 13.93 -62.96
C ARG A 536 18.31 14.54 -64.08
N PRO A 537 19.13 15.56 -63.81
CA PRO A 537 20.31 15.86 -64.62
C PRO A 537 21.60 15.27 -64.01
N SER A 538 22.62 15.25 -64.86
CA SER A 538 23.77 14.36 -64.96
C SER A 538 25.07 14.81 -64.25
N ARG A 539 25.98 13.84 -64.08
CA ARG A 539 27.36 13.87 -63.54
C ARG A 539 28.36 14.73 -64.33
N THR A 540 29.34 15.33 -63.61
CA THR A 540 30.82 15.31 -63.87
C THR A 540 31.59 15.95 -62.68
N GLN A 541 32.37 15.18 -61.90
CA GLN A 541 33.86 15.13 -61.82
C GLN A 541 34.63 16.45 -61.50
N ASN A 542 35.32 16.55 -60.35
CA ASN A 542 36.79 16.42 -60.23
C ASN A 542 37.37 16.69 -58.82
N LEU A 543 38.61 16.20 -58.63
CA LEU A 543 39.45 15.95 -57.44
C LEU A 543 40.06 17.18 -56.72
N ALA A 544 40.42 17.03 -55.42
CA ALA A 544 41.79 17.10 -54.84
C ALA A 544 41.83 17.25 -53.28
N PRO A 545 42.95 16.90 -52.59
CA PRO A 545 42.99 16.52 -51.16
C PRO A 545 43.66 17.56 -50.24
N LEU A 546 43.50 17.44 -48.91
CA LEU A 546 44.20 18.27 -47.92
C LEU A 546 44.83 17.46 -46.78
N HIS A 547 46.05 17.87 -46.47
CA HIS A 547 47.06 17.30 -45.59
C HIS A 547 46.85 17.62 -44.09
N SER A 548 47.45 16.75 -43.28
CA SER A 548 47.89 16.84 -41.88
C SER A 548 48.52 18.17 -41.43
N MET A 549 48.32 18.56 -40.16
CA MET A 549 49.37 19.01 -39.22
C MET A 549 48.85 19.11 -37.77
N SER A 550 49.76 18.79 -36.84
CA SER A 550 49.61 18.52 -35.39
C SER A 550 49.60 19.79 -34.51
N PRO A 551 49.44 19.67 -33.16
CA PRO A 551 49.02 20.75 -32.26
C PRO A 551 50.17 21.42 -31.47
N GLN A 552 49.90 22.57 -30.85
CA GLN A 552 50.75 23.23 -29.87
C GLN A 552 49.95 23.95 -28.75
N PRO A 553 50.59 24.26 -27.60
CA PRO A 553 49.99 24.16 -26.26
C PRO A 553 49.71 25.52 -25.59
N SER A 554 49.07 25.49 -24.42
CA SER A 554 48.82 26.65 -23.54
C SER A 554 49.53 26.53 -22.17
N PRO A 555 49.95 27.65 -21.54
CA PRO A 555 50.91 27.65 -20.43
C PRO A 555 50.30 27.86 -19.03
N SER A 556 51.13 27.58 -18.03
CA SER A 556 50.98 27.68 -16.57
C SER A 556 51.44 29.02 -15.96
N SER A 557 50.86 29.42 -14.81
CA SER A 557 51.51 30.18 -13.70
C SER A 557 50.62 30.09 -12.43
N SER A 558 51.00 29.41 -11.33
CA SER A 558 51.83 29.81 -10.15
C SER A 558 51.23 30.97 -9.31
N SER A 559 50.57 30.72 -8.17
CA SER A 559 51.06 30.46 -6.79
C SER A 559 51.23 31.72 -5.91
N SER A 560 50.61 31.74 -4.73
CA SER A 560 51.22 32.35 -3.53
C SER A 560 50.58 31.78 -2.25
N SER A 561 51.43 31.53 -1.26
CA SER A 561 51.18 30.97 0.06
C SER A 561 51.73 31.94 1.10
N SER A 562 51.14 31.99 2.30
CA SER A 562 51.79 32.53 3.51
C SER A 562 51.14 31.95 4.77
N GLN A 563 51.96 31.31 5.59
CA GLN A 563 51.71 30.89 6.97
C GLN A 563 51.93 32.05 7.95
N SER A 564 51.37 31.95 9.16
CA SER A 564 52.03 32.48 10.37
C SER A 564 51.73 31.60 11.60
N ASN A 565 52.79 31.44 12.41
CA ASN A 565 52.93 30.60 13.61
C ASN A 565 52.29 31.21 14.86
N HIS A 566 51.86 30.36 15.81
CA HIS A 566 52.48 30.23 17.14
C HIS A 566 52.11 28.92 17.82
#